data_AF-A0A2D5C836-F1
#
_entry.id   AF-A0A2D5C836-F1
#
_cell.length_a   1.000
_cell.length_b   1.000
_cell.length_c   1.000
_cell.angle_alpha   90.00
_cell.angle_beta   90.00
_cell.angle_gamma   90.00
#
_symmetry.space_group_name_H-M   'P 1'
#
loop_
_entity.id
_entity.type
_entity.pdbx_description
1 polymer ?
#
loop_
_entity_poly.entity_id
_entity_poly.type
_entity_poly.pdbx_seq_one_letter_code
_entity_poly.pdbx_strand_id
1 'polypeptide(L)'
;MEKSILEITPEDRDVILIDDVIYTGRTLRASIEAVIYSGRPKTIALLCLVDRGHRELPITPSFIGKNIPTNQNEYVSVFLNEIDEEDKVEIKLRDSNSIV
;
A
#
# COMPACT_ATOMS: atom_id res chain seq x y z
N MET A 1 -14.43 -10.34 -14.66
CA MET A 1 -13.30 -10.48 -13.72
C MET A 1 -13.91 -10.86 -12.38
N GLU A 2 -13.66 -12.08 -11.91
CA GLU A 2 -14.08 -12.46 -10.55
C GLU A 2 -13.38 -11.54 -9.56
N LYS A 3 -14.16 -10.91 -8.68
CA LYS A 3 -13.60 -10.08 -7.61
C LYS A 3 -13.03 -11.01 -6.55
N SER A 4 -11.87 -10.68 -5.99
CA SER A 4 -11.35 -11.45 -4.85
C SER A 4 -12.32 -11.31 -3.68
N ILE A 5 -12.73 -12.46 -3.14
CA ILE A 5 -13.51 -12.55 -1.92
C ILE A 5 -12.54 -12.89 -0.81
N LEU A 6 -12.58 -12.12 0.28
CA LEU A 6 -11.80 -12.41 1.46
C LEU A 6 -12.34 -13.68 2.12
N GLU A 7 -11.46 -14.63 2.42
CA GLU A 7 -11.81 -15.87 3.12
C GLU A 7 -12.47 -15.58 4.49
N ILE A 8 -12.00 -14.50 5.12
CA ILE A 8 -12.52 -14.01 6.39
C ILE A 8 -13.41 -12.79 6.10
N THR A 9 -14.68 -12.90 6.47
CA THR A 9 -15.62 -11.78 6.31
C THR A 9 -15.18 -10.55 7.13
N PRO A 10 -15.26 -9.34 6.54
CA PRO A 10 -15.03 -8.09 7.26
C PRO A 10 -16.29 -7.56 7.96
N GLU A 11 -17.44 -8.25 7.90
CA GLU A 11 -18.70 -7.78 8.50
C GLU A 11 -18.53 -7.41 9.98
N ASP A 12 -18.96 -6.19 10.33
CA ASP A 12 -18.95 -5.64 11.68
C ASP A 12 -17.56 -5.62 12.36
N ARG A 13 -16.48 -5.58 11.56
CA ARG A 13 -15.10 -5.56 12.06
C ARG A 13 -14.37 -4.26 11.72
N ASP A 14 -13.41 -3.91 12.56
CA ASP A 14 -12.41 -2.91 12.24
C ASP A 14 -11.33 -3.54 11.38
N VAL A 15 -11.15 -3.03 10.16
CA VAL A 15 -10.21 -3.56 9.17
C VAL A 15 -9.06 -2.58 9.01
N ILE A 16 -7.83 -3.07 9.15
CA ILE A 16 -6.63 -2.28 8.85
C ILE A 16 -5.99 -2.89 7.60
N LEU A 17 -5.93 -2.10 6.52
CA LEU A 17 -5.14 -2.46 5.35
C LEU A 17 -3.69 -2.00 5.58
N ILE A 18 -2.75 -2.89 5.32
CA ILE A 18 -1.32 -2.65 5.52
C ILE A 18 -0.62 -2.71 4.17
N ASP A 19 0.18 -1.70 3.86
CA ASP A 19 0.99 -1.62 2.65
C ASP A 19 2.43 -1.24 3.01
N ASP A 20 3.41 -1.67 2.22
CA ASP A 20 4.80 -1.31 2.45
C ASP A 20 5.05 0.16 2.04
N VAL A 21 4.66 0.52 0.82
CA VAL A 21 4.89 1.82 0.22
C VAL A 21 3.62 2.33 -0.45
N ILE A 22 3.11 3.47 0.02
CA ILE A 22 1.99 4.12 -0.66
C ILE A 22 2.49 5.18 -1.63
N TYR A 23 2.10 5.00 -2.90
CA TYR A 23 2.39 5.88 -4.03
C TYR A 23 1.11 6.52 -4.60
N THR A 24 0.62 6.08 -5.77
CA THR A 24 -0.57 6.69 -6.42
C THR A 24 -1.88 6.42 -5.68
N GLY A 25 -1.91 5.40 -4.81
CA GLY A 25 -3.10 4.95 -4.07
C GLY A 25 -3.98 3.93 -4.81
N ARG A 26 -3.60 3.51 -6.03
CA ARG A 26 -4.42 2.57 -6.84
C ARG A 26 -4.51 1.18 -6.24
N THR A 27 -3.43 0.64 -5.67
CA THR A 27 -3.42 -0.65 -4.96
C THR A 27 -4.40 -0.62 -3.79
N LEU A 28 -4.29 0.39 -2.93
CA LEU A 28 -5.20 0.58 -1.80
C LEU A 28 -6.66 0.73 -2.23
N ARG A 29 -6.95 1.47 -3.31
CA ARG A 29 -8.31 1.56 -3.85
C ARG A 29 -8.86 0.18 -4.21
N ALA A 30 -8.07 -0.67 -4.87
CA ALA A 30 -8.49 -2.03 -5.18
C ALA A 30 -8.70 -2.88 -3.91
N SER A 31 -7.83 -2.74 -2.92
CA SER A 31 -7.97 -3.43 -1.62
C SER A 31 -9.23 -3.01 -0.86
N ILE A 32 -9.54 -1.72 -0.83
CA ILE A 32 -10.78 -1.19 -0.23
C ILE A 32 -12.01 -1.79 -0.95
N GLU A 33 -11.98 -1.86 -2.28
CA GLU A 33 -13.06 -2.49 -3.05
C GLU A 33 -13.23 -3.98 -2.73
N ALA A 34 -12.14 -4.72 -2.54
CA ALA A 34 -12.18 -6.13 -2.16
C ALA A 34 -12.78 -6.32 -0.75
N VAL A 35 -12.41 -5.48 0.22
CA VAL A 35 -13.00 -5.49 1.57
C VAL A 35 -14.51 -5.23 1.50
N ILE A 36 -14.93 -4.15 0.85
CA ILE A 36 -16.35 -3.78 0.75
C ILE A 36 -17.16 -4.82 -0.03
N TYR A 37 -16.55 -5.45 -1.04
CA TYR A 37 -17.20 -6.53 -1.77
C TYR A 37 -17.40 -7.78 -0.91
N SER A 38 -16.53 -8.01 0.06
CA SER A 38 -16.55 -9.19 0.94
C SER A 38 -17.42 -9.03 2.19
N GLY A 39 -17.90 -7.82 2.51
CA GLY A 39 -18.77 -7.54 3.64
C GLY A 39 -18.78 -6.05 4.03
N ARG A 40 -19.43 -5.72 5.15
CA ARG A 40 -19.57 -4.35 5.66
C ARG A 40 -18.73 -4.17 6.93
N PRO A 41 -17.48 -3.69 6.82
CA PRO A 41 -16.67 -3.37 7.99
C PRO A 41 -17.25 -2.18 8.77
N LYS A 42 -16.99 -2.13 10.08
CA LYS A 42 -17.25 -0.95 10.93
C LYS A 42 -16.37 0.21 10.54
N THR A 43 -15.09 -0.08 10.33
CA THR A 43 -14.07 0.90 9.94
C THR A 43 -13.08 0.27 8.97
N ILE A 44 -12.53 1.10 8.08
CA ILE A 44 -11.36 0.75 7.28
C ILE A 44 -10.30 1.81 7.58
N ALA A 45 -9.20 1.40 8.19
CA ALA A 45 -8.02 2.22 8.38
C ALA A 45 -6.89 1.72 7.49
N LEU A 46 -5.93 2.61 7.21
CA LEU A 46 -4.80 2.32 6.34
C LEU A 46 -3.51 2.58 7.12
N LEU A 47 -2.60 1.61 7.08
CA LEU A 47 -1.27 1.71 7.65
C LEU A 47 -0.25 1.49 6.55
N CYS A 48 0.77 2.33 6.50
CA CYS A 48 1.93 2.05 5.67
C CYS A 48 3.26 2.25 6.40
N LEU A 49 4.27 1.51 5.96
CA LEU A 49 5.63 1.76 6.40
C LEU A 49 6.16 3.07 5.81
N VAL A 50 6.00 3.30 4.51
CA VAL A 50 6.46 4.51 3.81
C VAL A 50 5.35 5.17 3.02
N ASP A 51 5.18 6.48 3.23
CA ASP A 51 4.43 7.36 2.34
C ASP A 51 5.42 8.12 1.45
N ARG A 52 5.38 7.86 0.14
CA ARG A 52 6.28 8.51 -0.83
C ARG A 52 5.67 9.68 -1.61
N GLY A 53 4.43 10.08 -1.28
CA GLY A 53 3.69 11.14 -1.96
C GLY A 53 3.11 10.75 -3.32
N HIS A 54 2.86 11.76 -4.18
CA HIS A 54 2.33 11.63 -5.55
C HIS A 54 0.99 10.88 -5.66
N ARG A 55 0.08 11.17 -4.73
CA ARG A 55 -1.27 10.62 -4.76
C ARG A 55 -2.00 11.02 -6.04
N GLU A 56 -2.66 10.06 -6.66
CA GLU A 56 -3.60 10.28 -7.77
C GLU A 56 -5.06 10.09 -7.32
N LEU A 57 -5.24 9.49 -6.14
CA LEU A 57 -6.53 9.27 -5.49
C LEU A 57 -6.54 9.94 -4.11
N PRO A 58 -7.69 10.45 -3.64
CA PRO A 58 -7.81 11.12 -2.33
C PRO A 58 -7.85 10.11 -1.18
N ILE A 59 -6.80 9.28 -1.08
CA ILE A 59 -6.64 8.22 -0.09
C ILE A 59 -5.44 8.59 0.78
N THR A 60 -5.70 8.80 2.07
CA THR A 60 -4.69 9.18 3.06
C THR A 60 -4.55 8.10 4.12
N PRO A 61 -3.33 7.64 4.43
CA PRO A 61 -3.14 6.65 5.48
C PRO A 61 -3.51 7.20 6.84
N SER A 62 -4.10 6.35 7.69
CA SER A 62 -4.34 6.68 9.10
C SER A 62 -3.06 6.62 9.91
N PHE A 63 -2.13 5.75 9.51
CA PHE A 63 -0.84 5.53 10.16
C PHE A 63 0.27 5.48 9.11
N ILE A 64 1.35 6.21 9.36
CA ILE A 64 2.51 6.30 8.46
C ILE A 64 3.76 6.08 9.31
N GLY A 65 4.57 5.09 8.96
CA GLY A 65 5.89 4.89 9.58
C GLY A 65 6.83 6.07 9.27
N LYS A 66 7.03 6.37 7.99
CA LYS A 66 7.82 7.52 7.55
C LYS A 66 7.28 8.17 6.28
N ASN A 67 7.24 9.49 6.27
CA ASN A 67 7.05 10.28 5.05
C ASN A 67 8.40 10.51 4.37
N ILE A 68 8.52 10.11 3.10
CA ILE A 68 9.73 10.25 2.30
C ILE A 68 9.36 10.96 0.99
N PRO A 69 9.55 12.28 0.89
CA PRO A 69 9.36 12.97 -0.39
C PRO A 69 10.30 12.38 -1.45
N THR A 70 9.75 12.05 -2.61
CA THR A 70 10.50 11.50 -3.74
C THR A 70 10.24 12.30 -5.00
N ASN A 71 11.12 12.17 -5.99
CA ASN A 71 10.84 12.57 -7.37
C ASN A 71 10.02 11.50 -8.10
N GLN A 72 9.34 11.86 -9.20
CA GLN A 72 8.55 10.90 -10.00
C GLN A 72 9.40 9.80 -10.64
N ASN A 73 10.67 10.09 -10.92
CA ASN A 73 11.65 9.14 -11.46
C ASN A 73 12.33 8.30 -10.36
N GLU A 74 12.02 8.51 -9.09
CA GLU A 74 12.50 7.67 -8.00
C GLU A 74 11.51 6.56 -7.68
N TYR A 75 11.98 5.51 -7.01
CA TYR A 75 11.15 4.50 -6.37
C TYR A 75 11.72 4.14 -5.01
N VAL A 76 10.84 3.66 -4.13
CA VAL A 76 11.21 3.18 -2.80
C VAL A 76 11.22 1.66 -2.85
N SER A 77 12.30 1.05 -2.40
CA SER A 77 12.42 -0.39 -2.14
C SER A 77 12.37 -0.63 -0.64
N VAL A 78 11.49 -1.53 -0.23
CA VAL A 78 11.44 -2.05 1.15
C VAL A 78 11.97 -3.47 1.11
N PHE A 79 12.91 -3.74 2.02
CA PHE A 79 13.48 -5.05 2.26
C PHE A 79 13.08 -5.47 3.67
N LEU A 80 12.57 -6.68 3.80
CA LEU A 80 12.15 -7.26 5.07
C LEU A 80 12.98 -8.50 5.33
N ASN A 81 13.48 -8.66 6.56
CA ASN A 81 14.34 -9.78 6.92
C ASN A 81 13.72 -11.15 6.58
N GLU A 82 12.39 -11.29 6.66
CA GLU A 82 11.67 -12.54 6.34
C GLU A 82 11.69 -12.92 4.85
N ILE A 83 11.97 -11.95 3.96
CA ILE A 83 11.95 -12.14 2.51
C ILE A 83 13.36 -11.95 1.90
N ASP A 84 14.11 -10.97 2.41
CA ASP A 84 15.34 -10.46 1.80
C ASP A 84 16.60 -10.67 2.66
N GLU A 85 16.50 -11.27 3.85
CA GLU A 85 17.59 -11.46 4.83
C GLU A 85 18.19 -10.14 5.40
N GLU A 86 17.54 -9.00 5.15
CA GLU A 86 17.89 -7.71 5.73
C GLU A 86 16.65 -6.81 5.91
N ASP A 87 16.63 -5.99 6.97
CA ASP A 87 15.64 -4.93 7.14
C ASP A 87 16.19 -3.60 6.62
N LYS A 88 15.59 -3.07 5.54
CA LYS A 88 16.09 -1.86 4.91
C LYS A 88 15.02 -1.14 4.09
N VAL A 89 15.16 0.19 3.98
CA VAL A 89 14.38 1.00 3.03
C VAL A 89 15.35 1.84 2.20
N GLU A 90 15.29 1.72 0.88
CA GLU A 90 16.15 2.45 -0.06
C GLU A 90 15.33 3.29 -1.04
N ILE A 91 15.89 4.42 -1.47
CA ILE A 91 15.36 5.24 -2.57
C ILE A 91 16.31 5.07 -3.77
N LYS A 92 15.76 4.71 -4.93
CA LYS A 92 16.52 4.47 -6.16
C LYS A 92 15.94 5.26 -7.31
N LEU A 93 16.77 5.61 -8.28
CA LEU A 93 16.29 6.13 -9.56
C LEU A 93 15.76 4.97 -10.40
N ARG A 94 14.64 5.19 -11.10
CA ARG A 94 14.20 4.30 -12.17
C ARG A 94 15.24 4.35 -13.27
N ASP A 95 15.92 3.24 -13.51
CA ASP A 95 16.83 3.12 -14.62
C ASP A 95 16.07 3.32 -15.93
N SER A 96 16.54 4.25 -16.76
CA SER A 96 15.97 4.55 -18.08
C SER A 96 15.98 3.35 -19.05
N ASN A 97 16.62 2.23 -18.68
CA ASN A 97 16.78 1.02 -19.49
C ASN A 97 15.99 -0.20 -18.98
N SER A 98 15.25 -0.11 -17.88
CA SER A 98 14.37 -1.19 -17.44
C SER A 98 12.95 -0.95 -17.93
N ILE A 99 12.77 -1.08 -19.24
CA ILE A 99 11.46 -1.33 -19.84
C ILE A 99 11.17 -2.81 -19.54
N VAL A 100 10.08 -3.04 -18.79
CA VAL A 100 9.41 -4.34 -18.64
C VAL A 100 9.19 -5.01 -19.99
#